data_AF-A0A7K0ENH9-F1
#
_entry.id   AF-A0A7K0ENH9-F1
#
_cell.length_a   1.000
_cell.length_b   1.000
_cell.length_c   1.000
_cell.angle_alpha   90.00
_cell.angle_beta   90.00
_cell.angle_gamma   90.00
#
_symmetry.space_group_name_H-M   'P 1'
#
loop_
_entity.id
_entity.type
_entity.pdbx_description
1 polymer ?
#
loop_
_entity_poly.entity_id
_entity_poly.type
_entity_poly.pdbx_seq_one_letter_code
_entity_poly.pdbx_strand_id
1 'polypeptide(L)'
;MQLQSFLIPQADTIEHVVRVIVAVGNGARRDYELVSDIPELNKSSQDNMARQGRYYRHAAELLGLIYNHRNQATLTALGEEFLQNSSIKNPVFIKAVLEIEAVQRLLPFLEKSDSVTKEQIADFFYEIGPQDTDVTTVPRRVSTLLSWLETLNIIRKENGYFHFQSFIIPEVPILNFIDDHQPLLPTPAELTDFQTISERVARAEEAILVYKDLARLDRAIGAHNRLVNLVANRISVAGGIPKSNQLIDLATSIGEDFLFEMKSTNNGNTRSQVRRGISQLNEYRYLQNKKEANLVLVIENELDTSNKWMLDYLESDQGIALIWDGDDLLHASEATRAKLPFLGLVP
;
A
#
# COMPACT_ATOMS: atom_id res chain seq x y z
N MET A 1 10.31 10.03 -10.30
CA MET A 1 11.39 9.11 -9.91
C MET A 1 11.36 7.85 -10.78
N GLN A 2 12.48 7.41 -11.37
CA GLN A 2 12.51 6.23 -12.28
C GLN A 2 12.60 4.91 -11.50
N LEU A 3 11.73 3.93 -11.85
CA LEU A 3 11.68 2.62 -11.19
C LEU A 3 12.84 1.71 -11.62
N GLN A 4 13.84 1.49 -10.76
CA GLN A 4 14.99 0.67 -11.14
C GLN A 4 14.62 -0.77 -11.54
N SER A 5 15.23 -1.28 -12.61
CA SER A 5 14.85 -2.59 -13.17
C SER A 5 15.01 -3.77 -12.20
N PHE A 6 15.96 -3.69 -11.25
CA PHE A 6 16.18 -4.73 -10.24
C PHE A 6 15.05 -4.81 -9.19
N LEU A 7 14.17 -3.81 -9.11
CA LEU A 7 13.05 -3.75 -8.17
C LEU A 7 11.81 -4.50 -8.66
N ILE A 8 11.82 -4.99 -9.89
CA ILE A 8 10.74 -5.82 -10.43
C ILE A 8 11.19 -7.28 -10.42
N PRO A 9 10.46 -8.24 -9.83
CA PRO A 9 10.90 -9.64 -9.78
C PRO A 9 10.99 -10.30 -11.18
N GLN A 10 11.79 -11.38 -11.27
CA GLN A 10 11.92 -12.25 -12.47
C GLN A 10 11.62 -13.73 -12.15
N ALA A 11 10.86 -13.97 -11.09
CA ALA A 11 10.55 -15.29 -10.54
C ALA A 11 9.07 -15.60 -10.76
N ASP A 12 8.72 -16.19 -11.90
CA ASP A 12 7.33 -16.22 -12.42
C ASP A 12 6.29 -16.88 -11.50
N THR A 13 6.69 -17.85 -10.67
CA THR A 13 5.77 -18.60 -9.79
C THR A 13 5.98 -18.21 -8.33
N ILE A 14 5.02 -17.48 -7.74
CA ILE A 14 5.18 -16.96 -6.37
C ILE A 14 5.28 -18.07 -5.31
N GLU A 15 4.69 -19.24 -5.54
CA GLU A 15 4.79 -20.40 -4.65
C GLU A 15 6.22 -20.95 -4.58
N HIS A 16 6.98 -20.83 -5.66
CA HIS A 16 8.40 -21.21 -5.64
C HIS A 16 9.22 -20.23 -4.82
N VAL A 17 8.83 -18.95 -4.72
CA VAL A 17 9.45 -17.98 -3.80
C VAL A 17 9.24 -18.42 -2.36
N VAL A 18 8.01 -18.84 -2.00
CA VAL A 18 7.71 -19.42 -0.68
C VAL A 18 8.59 -20.64 -0.40
N ARG A 19 8.73 -21.56 -1.36
CA ARG A 19 9.60 -22.74 -1.21
C ARG A 19 11.06 -22.36 -0.99
N VAL A 20 11.57 -21.34 -1.67
CA VAL A 20 12.93 -20.83 -1.46
C VAL A 20 13.12 -20.29 -0.04
N ILE A 21 12.13 -19.57 0.51
CA ILE A 21 12.19 -19.07 1.89
C ILE A 21 12.22 -20.23 2.88
N VAL A 22 11.37 -21.24 2.69
CA VAL A 22 11.36 -22.48 3.49
C VAL A 22 12.70 -23.22 3.39
N ALA A 23 13.29 -23.31 2.19
CA ALA A 23 14.60 -23.94 2.00
C ALA A 23 15.70 -23.23 2.81
N VAL A 24 15.69 -21.89 2.86
CA VAL A 24 16.61 -21.12 3.73
C VAL A 24 16.37 -21.43 5.20
N GLY A 25 15.11 -21.50 5.64
CA GLY A 25 14.75 -21.94 6.99
C GLY A 25 15.27 -23.34 7.34
N ASN A 26 15.29 -24.24 6.37
CA ASN A 26 15.78 -25.60 6.50
C ASN A 26 17.32 -25.74 6.36
N GLY A 27 18.05 -24.64 6.20
CA GLY A 27 19.51 -24.65 6.18
C GLY A 27 20.15 -24.49 4.80
N ALA A 28 19.39 -24.43 3.70
CA ALA A 28 19.94 -24.12 2.38
C ALA A 28 20.50 -22.70 2.36
N ARG A 29 21.63 -22.47 1.67
CA ARG A 29 22.31 -21.16 1.66
C ARG A 29 22.65 -20.68 0.26
N ARG A 30 23.02 -21.58 -0.65
CA ARG A 30 23.51 -21.24 -1.99
C ARG A 30 22.43 -21.34 -3.04
N ASP A 31 22.50 -20.51 -4.08
CA ASP A 31 21.49 -20.43 -5.16
C ASP A 31 20.98 -21.83 -5.64
N TYR A 32 21.86 -22.80 -5.95
CA TYR A 32 21.42 -24.12 -6.42
C TYR A 32 20.72 -24.98 -5.35
N GLU A 33 21.04 -24.79 -4.07
CA GLU A 33 20.44 -25.51 -2.95
C GLU A 33 18.99 -25.07 -2.76
N LEU A 34 18.72 -23.77 -2.95
CA LEU A 34 17.40 -23.15 -2.73
C LEU A 34 16.31 -23.72 -3.64
N VAL A 35 16.68 -24.22 -4.82
CA VAL A 35 15.74 -24.75 -5.82
C VAL A 35 15.87 -26.26 -6.02
N SER A 36 16.72 -26.93 -5.23
CA SER A 36 17.02 -28.36 -5.38
C SER A 36 15.77 -29.25 -5.25
N ASP A 37 14.85 -28.86 -4.36
CA ASP A 37 13.59 -29.55 -4.11
C ASP A 37 12.40 -29.03 -4.93
N ILE A 38 12.65 -28.20 -5.96
CA ILE A 38 11.61 -27.66 -6.85
C ILE A 38 11.75 -28.31 -8.24
N PRO A 39 10.97 -29.37 -8.55
CA PRO A 39 11.14 -30.17 -9.77
C PRO A 39 11.09 -29.35 -11.08
N GLU A 40 10.30 -28.28 -11.10
CA GLU A 40 10.13 -27.40 -12.24
C GLU A 40 11.41 -26.61 -12.57
N LEU A 41 12.20 -26.29 -11.54
CA LEU A 41 13.42 -25.50 -11.61
C LEU A 41 14.69 -26.36 -11.60
N ASN A 42 14.61 -27.58 -11.07
CA ASN A 42 15.69 -28.56 -11.03
C ASN A 42 15.79 -29.32 -12.37
N LYS A 43 16.09 -28.60 -13.46
CA LYS A 43 16.26 -29.18 -14.80
C LYS A 43 17.66 -28.92 -15.34
N SER A 44 18.18 -29.94 -16.02
CA SER A 44 19.30 -29.96 -16.98
C SER A 44 20.73 -29.69 -16.50
N SER A 45 21.01 -28.83 -15.51
CA SER A 45 22.37 -28.66 -14.97
C SER A 45 22.40 -27.86 -13.67
N GLN A 46 23.47 -28.02 -12.88
CA GLN A 46 23.71 -27.21 -11.68
C GLN A 46 23.81 -25.70 -12.00
N ASP A 47 24.31 -25.33 -13.18
CA ASP A 47 24.37 -23.92 -13.62
C ASP A 47 22.98 -23.34 -13.86
N ASN A 48 22.05 -24.13 -14.44
CA ASN A 48 20.66 -23.70 -14.61
C ASN A 48 19.98 -23.54 -13.25
N MET A 49 20.19 -24.48 -12.33
CA MET A 49 19.70 -24.39 -10.96
C MET A 49 20.25 -23.16 -10.24
N ALA A 50 21.54 -22.86 -10.36
CA ALA A 50 22.14 -21.68 -9.77
C ALA A 50 21.55 -20.38 -10.35
N ARG A 51 21.29 -20.33 -11.65
CA ARG A 51 20.62 -19.18 -12.28
C ARG A 51 19.19 -19.00 -11.79
N GLN A 52 18.39 -20.06 -11.77
CA GLN A 52 17.01 -20.00 -11.26
C GLN A 52 16.98 -19.64 -9.79
N GLY A 53 17.81 -20.29 -8.98
CA GLY A 53 17.98 -20.01 -7.56
C GLY A 53 18.27 -18.55 -7.28
N ARG A 54 19.12 -17.91 -8.09
CA ARG A 54 19.37 -16.47 -7.98
C ARG A 54 18.12 -15.62 -8.20
N TYR A 55 17.29 -15.93 -9.20
CA TYR A 55 16.07 -15.15 -9.46
C TYR A 55 15.06 -15.27 -8.32
N TYR A 56 14.83 -16.49 -7.82
CA TYR A 56 13.89 -16.72 -6.72
C TYR A 56 14.42 -16.23 -5.37
N ARG A 57 15.73 -16.31 -5.14
CA ARG A 57 16.38 -15.70 -3.97
C ARG A 57 16.24 -14.18 -4.02
N HIS A 58 16.56 -13.55 -5.15
CA HIS A 58 16.41 -12.10 -5.33
C HIS A 58 14.96 -11.65 -5.14
N ALA A 59 13.99 -12.43 -5.62
CA ALA A 59 12.58 -12.18 -5.35
C ALA A 59 12.26 -12.20 -3.84
N ALA A 60 12.78 -13.17 -3.08
CA ALA A 60 12.62 -13.20 -1.63
C ALA A 60 13.39 -12.08 -0.89
N GLU A 61 14.51 -11.61 -1.44
CA GLU A 61 15.22 -10.41 -0.97
C GLU A 61 14.38 -9.14 -1.17
N LEU A 62 13.72 -8.98 -2.33
CA LEU A 62 12.80 -7.87 -2.58
C LEU A 62 11.61 -7.85 -1.62
N LEU A 63 11.13 -9.02 -1.20
CA LEU A 63 10.09 -9.16 -0.18
C LEU A 63 10.60 -8.89 1.25
N GLY A 64 11.91 -8.65 1.43
CA GLY A 64 12.51 -8.44 2.75
C GLY A 64 12.53 -9.67 3.65
N LEU A 65 12.23 -10.86 3.13
CA LEU A 65 12.15 -12.12 3.89
C LEU A 65 13.50 -12.83 3.96
N ILE A 66 14.39 -12.56 3.00
CA ILE A 66 15.76 -13.07 2.95
C ILE A 66 16.74 -11.91 2.83
N TYR A 67 17.88 -12.06 3.49
CA TYR A 67 19.09 -11.30 3.23
C TYR A 67 20.14 -12.21 2.59
N ASN A 68 20.93 -11.71 1.65
CA ASN A 68 21.99 -12.48 1.01
C ASN A 68 23.33 -11.76 1.08
N HIS A 69 24.34 -12.45 1.61
CA HIS A 69 25.72 -11.97 1.64
C HIS A 69 26.63 -12.98 0.95
N ARG A 70 27.31 -12.58 -0.13
CA ARG A 70 28.27 -13.44 -0.86
C ARG A 70 27.71 -14.82 -1.23
N ASN A 71 26.47 -14.86 -1.75
CA ASN A 71 25.75 -16.10 -2.10
C ASN A 71 25.50 -17.03 -0.89
N GLN A 72 25.23 -16.42 0.25
CA GLN A 72 24.73 -17.08 1.45
C GLN A 72 23.44 -16.39 1.86
N ALA A 73 22.32 -17.02 1.55
CA ALA A 73 21.00 -16.57 1.92
C ALA A 73 20.71 -16.91 3.39
N THR A 74 20.16 -15.96 4.13
CA THR A 74 19.72 -16.09 5.52
C THR A 74 18.36 -15.43 5.68
N LEU A 75 17.53 -15.92 6.60
CA LEU A 75 16.27 -15.27 6.91
C LEU A 75 16.52 -13.91 7.57
N THR A 76 15.60 -12.98 7.33
CA THR A 76 15.43 -11.79 8.17
C THR A 76 14.47 -12.11 9.33
N ALA A 77 14.26 -11.18 10.27
CA ALA A 77 13.23 -11.33 11.30
C ALA A 77 11.83 -11.52 10.69
N LEU A 78 11.52 -10.82 9.60
CA LEU A 78 10.26 -10.99 8.86
C LEU A 78 10.17 -12.38 8.21
N GLY A 79 11.29 -12.88 7.69
CA GLY A 79 11.39 -14.25 7.17
C GLY A 79 11.13 -15.31 8.24
N GLU A 80 11.68 -15.13 9.44
CA GLU A 80 11.44 -16.02 10.59
C GLU A 80 9.97 -15.99 11.06
N GLU A 81 9.34 -14.82 11.08
CA GLU A 81 7.90 -14.67 11.36
C GLU A 81 7.05 -15.38 10.31
N PHE A 82 7.34 -15.16 9.02
CA PHE A 82 6.65 -15.82 7.93
C PHE A 82 6.73 -17.35 8.02
N LEU A 83 7.87 -17.91 8.44
CA LEU A 83 8.04 -19.37 8.53
C LEU A 83 7.07 -20.04 9.51
N GLN A 84 6.57 -19.31 10.51
CA GLN A 84 5.55 -19.85 11.42
C GLN A 84 4.26 -20.26 10.69
N ASN A 85 3.99 -19.66 9.52
CA ASN A 85 2.91 -20.04 8.62
C ASN A 85 3.31 -19.79 7.16
N SER A 86 4.06 -20.74 6.59
CA SER A 86 4.64 -20.64 5.24
C SER A 86 3.60 -20.85 4.13
N SER A 87 2.75 -19.85 3.91
CA SER A 87 1.65 -19.90 2.93
C SER A 87 1.57 -18.61 2.13
N ILE A 88 1.21 -18.70 0.84
CA ILE A 88 0.90 -17.52 0.01
C ILE A 88 -0.28 -16.70 0.55
N LYS A 89 -1.11 -17.30 1.43
CA LYS A 89 -2.21 -16.64 2.12
C LYS A 89 -1.79 -15.96 3.43
N ASN A 90 -0.52 -16.03 3.81
CA ASN A 90 -0.01 -15.36 5.00
C ASN A 90 -0.10 -13.83 4.81
N PRO A 91 -0.78 -13.08 5.70
CA PRO A 91 -0.90 -11.62 5.60
C PRO A 91 0.45 -10.89 5.51
N VAL A 92 1.47 -11.38 6.22
CA VAL A 92 2.85 -10.82 6.17
C VAL A 92 3.43 -10.95 4.76
N PHE A 93 3.20 -12.09 4.11
CA PHE A 93 3.69 -12.34 2.76
C PHE A 93 2.96 -11.51 1.72
N ILE A 94 1.63 -11.44 1.81
CA ILE A 94 0.81 -10.60 0.93
C ILE A 94 1.23 -9.13 1.07
N LYS A 95 1.41 -8.65 2.30
CA LYS A 95 1.92 -7.30 2.58
C LYS A 95 3.25 -7.06 1.88
N ALA A 96 4.22 -7.95 2.08
CA ALA A 96 5.54 -7.83 1.47
C ALA A 96 5.48 -7.76 -0.07
N VAL A 97 4.56 -8.50 -0.70
CA VAL A 97 4.34 -8.43 -2.15
C VAL A 97 3.76 -7.09 -2.57
N LEU A 98 2.73 -6.61 -1.85
CA LEU A 98 2.10 -5.31 -2.12
C LEU A 98 3.05 -4.13 -1.90
N GLU A 99 4.02 -4.28 -0.99
CA GLU A 99 5.06 -3.27 -0.68
C GLU A 99 6.21 -3.21 -1.68
N ILE A 100 6.27 -4.13 -2.66
CA ILE A 100 7.21 -3.99 -3.78
C ILE A 100 6.89 -2.70 -4.53
N GLU A 101 7.87 -1.83 -4.73
CA GLU A 101 7.69 -0.53 -5.38
C GLU A 101 7.00 -0.64 -6.76
N ALA A 102 7.36 -1.66 -7.54
CA ALA A 102 6.72 -1.94 -8.83
C ALA A 102 5.22 -2.25 -8.70
N VAL A 103 4.83 -2.97 -7.64
CA VAL A 103 3.42 -3.29 -7.34
C VAL A 103 2.71 -2.04 -6.83
N GLN A 104 3.32 -1.27 -5.93
CA GLN A 104 2.77 -0.01 -5.41
C GLN A 104 2.45 0.99 -6.53
N ARG A 105 3.27 1.06 -7.58
CA ARG A 105 2.98 1.91 -8.75
C ARG A 105 1.91 1.32 -9.67
N LEU A 106 1.86 -0.01 -9.79
CA LEU A 106 0.90 -0.69 -10.64
C LEU A 106 -0.53 -0.67 -10.06
N LEU A 107 -0.68 -0.72 -8.73
CA LEU A 107 -2.00 -0.78 -8.07
C LEU A 107 -2.90 0.42 -8.40
N PRO A 108 -2.48 1.69 -8.22
CA PRO A 108 -3.29 2.85 -8.62
C PRO A 108 -3.69 2.83 -10.10
N PHE A 109 -2.79 2.36 -10.98
CA PHE A 109 -3.07 2.23 -12.42
C PHE A 109 -4.15 1.19 -12.70
N LEU A 110 -4.09 0.04 -12.03
CA LEU A 110 -5.09 -1.03 -12.14
C LEU A 110 -6.43 -0.63 -11.53
N GLU A 111 -6.44 0.00 -10.36
CA GLU A 111 -7.66 0.47 -9.69
C GLU A 111 -8.43 1.51 -10.51
N LYS A 112 -7.72 2.33 -11.30
CA LYS A 112 -8.36 3.35 -12.15
C LYS A 112 -9.06 2.75 -13.37
N SER A 113 -8.55 1.62 -13.84
CA SER A 113 -8.90 1.06 -15.15
C SER A 113 -9.82 -0.15 -14.96
N ASP A 114 -11.02 -0.15 -15.56
CA ASP A 114 -11.94 -1.29 -15.47
C ASP A 114 -11.30 -2.61 -15.96
N SER A 115 -10.42 -2.50 -16.95
CA SER A 115 -9.65 -3.60 -17.51
C SER A 115 -8.42 -3.08 -18.26
N VAL A 116 -7.31 -3.81 -18.21
CA VAL A 116 -6.07 -3.46 -18.94
C VAL A 116 -5.45 -4.67 -19.62
N THR A 117 -4.80 -4.49 -20.76
CA THR A 117 -4.01 -5.55 -21.39
C THR A 117 -2.60 -5.59 -20.81
N LYS A 118 -1.89 -6.69 -21.06
CA LYS A 118 -0.48 -6.83 -20.68
C LYS A 118 0.41 -5.78 -21.35
N GLU A 119 0.10 -5.43 -22.60
CA GLU A 119 0.82 -4.45 -23.40
C GLU A 119 0.68 -3.06 -22.79
N GLN A 120 -0.53 -2.65 -22.40
CA GLN A 120 -0.76 -1.37 -21.72
C GLN A 120 0.01 -1.26 -20.40
N ILE A 121 0.11 -2.37 -19.65
CA ILE A 121 0.91 -2.42 -18.43
C ILE A 121 2.40 -2.31 -18.75
N ALA A 122 2.87 -2.97 -19.79
CA ALA A 122 4.26 -2.85 -20.23
C ALA A 122 4.60 -1.42 -20.68
N ASP A 123 3.71 -0.78 -21.44
CA ASP A 123 3.81 0.62 -21.87
C ASP A 123 3.89 1.56 -20.65
N PHE A 124 3.02 1.36 -19.67
CA PHE A 124 3.09 2.06 -18.39
C PHE A 124 4.46 1.90 -17.71
N PHE A 125 5.01 0.68 -17.65
CA PHE A 125 6.34 0.45 -17.07
C PHE A 125 7.50 1.05 -17.89
N TYR A 126 7.38 1.13 -19.22
CA TYR A 126 8.36 1.85 -20.05
C TYR A 126 8.35 3.35 -19.77
N GLU A 127 7.16 3.88 -19.56
CA GLU A 127 6.93 5.28 -19.25
C GLU A 127 7.54 5.68 -17.89
N ILE A 128 7.32 4.89 -16.84
CA ILE A 128 7.80 5.20 -15.47
C ILE A 128 9.19 4.63 -15.14
N GLY A 129 9.73 3.76 -16.00
CA GLY A 129 11.00 3.07 -15.81
C GLY A 129 12.23 3.89 -16.25
N PRO A 130 13.45 3.46 -15.90
CA PRO A 130 14.68 4.07 -16.38
C PRO A 130 14.85 3.75 -17.85
N GLN A 131 15.34 4.75 -18.59
CA GLN A 131 15.55 4.67 -20.05
C GLN A 131 16.52 3.54 -20.46
N ASP A 132 17.32 3.03 -19.53
CA ASP A 132 18.30 1.98 -19.76
C ASP A 132 17.74 0.55 -19.61
N THR A 133 16.44 0.39 -19.36
CA THR A 133 15.83 -0.94 -19.27
C THR A 133 15.62 -1.52 -20.66
N ASP A 134 16.32 -2.62 -20.97
CA ASP A 134 16.16 -3.36 -22.22
C ASP A 134 14.68 -3.67 -22.51
N VAL A 135 14.22 -3.29 -23.71
CA VAL A 135 12.87 -3.50 -24.25
C VAL A 135 12.44 -4.98 -24.17
N THR A 136 13.38 -5.92 -24.16
CA THR A 136 13.06 -7.34 -24.04
C THR A 136 12.79 -7.80 -22.60
N THR A 137 13.14 -6.97 -21.60
CA THR A 137 13.13 -7.33 -20.18
C THR A 137 11.84 -6.92 -19.47
N VAL A 138 11.25 -5.77 -19.82
CA VAL A 138 9.99 -5.28 -19.20
C VAL A 138 8.83 -6.26 -19.39
N PRO A 139 8.53 -6.79 -20.60
CA PRO A 139 7.37 -7.66 -20.78
C PRO A 139 7.47 -8.96 -19.97
N ARG A 140 8.69 -9.48 -19.78
CA ARG A 140 8.94 -10.66 -18.94
C ARG A 140 8.65 -10.34 -17.48
N ARG A 141 9.20 -9.25 -16.96
CA ARG A 141 9.01 -8.78 -15.58
C ARG A 141 7.54 -8.44 -15.28
N VAL A 142 6.83 -7.82 -16.23
CA VAL A 142 5.38 -7.61 -16.15
C VAL A 142 4.63 -8.94 -16.06
N SER A 143 5.05 -9.96 -16.81
CA SER A 143 4.45 -11.31 -16.70
C SER A 143 4.58 -11.87 -15.29
N THR A 144 5.76 -11.71 -14.67
CA THR A 144 6.01 -12.13 -13.29
C THR A 144 5.05 -11.43 -12.32
N LEU A 145 4.96 -10.09 -12.39
CA LEU A 145 4.04 -9.31 -11.53
C LEU A 145 2.59 -9.76 -11.70
N LEU A 146 2.12 -9.90 -12.94
CA LEU A 146 0.74 -10.30 -13.22
C LEU A 146 0.45 -11.71 -12.71
N SER A 147 1.38 -12.65 -12.90
CA SER A 147 1.26 -14.01 -12.37
C SER A 147 1.16 -14.01 -10.85
N TRP A 148 1.94 -13.17 -10.17
CA TRP A 148 1.89 -13.05 -8.71
C TRP A 148 0.55 -12.47 -8.24
N LEU A 149 0.12 -11.35 -8.82
CA LEU A 149 -1.13 -10.69 -8.46
C LEU A 149 -2.35 -11.57 -8.77
N GLU A 150 -2.33 -12.32 -9.87
CA GLU A 150 -3.38 -13.28 -10.23
C GLU A 150 -3.43 -14.44 -9.23
N THR A 151 -2.28 -15.00 -8.86
CA THR A 151 -2.18 -16.08 -7.86
C THR A 151 -2.69 -15.64 -6.48
N LEU A 152 -2.45 -14.38 -6.11
CA LEU A 152 -2.94 -13.78 -4.87
C LEU A 152 -4.41 -13.32 -4.94
N ASN A 153 -5.09 -13.51 -6.08
CA ASN A 153 -6.45 -13.03 -6.35
C ASN A 153 -6.62 -11.50 -6.18
N ILE A 154 -5.58 -10.75 -6.50
CA ILE A 154 -5.60 -9.27 -6.54
C ILE A 154 -6.12 -8.81 -7.91
N ILE A 155 -5.81 -9.58 -8.95
CA ILE A 155 -6.34 -9.37 -10.30
C ILE A 155 -6.92 -10.68 -10.83
N ARG A 156 -7.81 -10.56 -11.81
CA ARG A 156 -8.33 -11.69 -12.58
C ARG A 156 -8.08 -11.46 -14.05
N LYS A 157 -7.63 -12.49 -14.75
CA LYS A 157 -7.47 -12.46 -16.20
C LYS A 157 -8.70 -13.03 -16.91
N GLU A 158 -9.31 -12.24 -17.80
CA GLU A 158 -10.44 -12.66 -18.64
C GLU A 158 -10.24 -12.16 -20.07
N ASN A 159 -10.32 -13.06 -21.06
CA ASN A 159 -10.22 -12.72 -22.49
C ASN A 159 -8.97 -11.90 -22.87
N GLY A 160 -7.86 -12.07 -22.15
CA GLY A 160 -6.61 -11.32 -22.37
C GLY A 160 -6.52 -9.98 -21.63
N TYR A 161 -7.58 -9.58 -20.93
CA TYR A 161 -7.62 -8.40 -20.08
C TYR A 161 -7.43 -8.79 -18.62
N PHE A 162 -6.82 -7.90 -17.84
CA PHE A 162 -6.67 -8.01 -16.40
C PHE A 162 -7.61 -7.02 -15.73
N HIS A 163 -8.38 -7.53 -14.77
CA HIS A 163 -9.33 -6.77 -13.98
C HIS A 163 -8.84 -6.75 -12.53
N PHE A 164 -8.78 -5.57 -11.93
CA PHE A 164 -8.54 -5.45 -10.50
C PHE A 164 -9.72 -6.06 -9.72
N GLN A 165 -9.43 -6.85 -8.69
CA GLN A 165 -10.44 -7.42 -7.81
C GLN A 165 -10.41 -6.68 -6.48
N SER A 166 -11.57 -6.15 -6.05
CA SER A 166 -11.75 -5.68 -4.68
C SER A 166 -11.40 -6.83 -3.72
N PHE A 167 -10.46 -6.58 -2.81
CA PHE A 167 -9.82 -7.63 -2.02
C PHE A 167 -10.85 -8.40 -1.19
N ILE A 168 -10.88 -9.73 -1.33
CA ILE A 168 -11.56 -10.64 -0.39
C ILE A 168 -10.51 -11.32 0.49
N ILE A 169 -9.59 -10.53 1.03
CA ILE A 169 -8.70 -10.98 2.10
C ILE A 169 -9.15 -10.21 3.34
N PRO A 170 -9.72 -10.88 4.37
CA PRO A 170 -10.29 -10.21 5.53
C PRO A 170 -9.32 -9.31 6.30
N GLU A 171 -8.02 -9.40 6.03
CA GLU A 171 -6.96 -8.77 6.80
C GLU A 171 -5.84 -8.23 5.88
N VAL A 172 -6.19 -7.42 4.87
CA VAL A 172 -5.15 -6.65 4.16
C VAL A 172 -4.58 -5.63 5.14
N PRO A 173 -3.29 -5.70 5.51
CA PRO A 173 -2.68 -4.71 6.38
C PRO A 173 -2.55 -3.39 5.64
N ILE A 174 -2.35 -2.30 6.40
CA ILE A 174 -2.08 -0.98 5.82
C ILE A 174 -0.85 -1.09 4.93
N LEU A 175 -1.03 -0.72 3.66
CA LEU A 175 0.02 -0.67 2.67
C LEU A 175 0.80 0.65 2.86
N ASN A 176 2.04 0.54 3.33
CA ASN A 176 2.88 1.70 3.55
C ASN A 176 3.71 2.00 2.30
N PHE A 177 3.47 3.14 1.66
CA PHE A 177 4.26 3.62 0.55
C PHE A 177 5.54 4.24 1.10
N ILE A 178 6.68 3.69 0.66
CA ILE A 178 8.00 4.12 1.13
C ILE A 178 8.38 5.45 0.50
N ASP A 179 7.93 5.69 -0.73
CA ASP A 179 8.18 6.91 -1.50
C ASP A 179 6.95 7.83 -1.45
N ASP A 180 7.06 8.91 -0.68
CA ASP A 180 6.01 9.92 -0.51
C ASP A 180 5.69 10.67 -1.81
N HIS A 181 6.57 10.60 -2.82
CA HIS A 181 6.37 11.21 -4.14
C HIS A 181 5.48 10.38 -5.07
N GLN A 182 5.02 9.20 -4.62
CA GLN A 182 4.12 8.35 -5.40
C GLN A 182 2.65 8.66 -5.09
N PRO A 183 1.76 8.52 -6.09
CA PRO A 183 0.33 8.58 -5.84
C PRO A 183 -0.12 7.42 -4.94
N LEU A 184 -0.82 7.75 -3.86
CA LEU A 184 -1.54 6.75 -3.05
C LEU A 184 -2.84 6.33 -3.75
N LEU A 185 -3.50 7.28 -4.40
CA LEU A 185 -4.82 7.12 -4.99
C LEU A 185 -4.74 6.97 -6.52
N PRO A 186 -5.71 6.28 -7.16
CA PRO A 186 -5.70 5.98 -8.60
C PRO A 186 -5.57 7.23 -9.49
N THR A 187 -4.45 7.47 -10.16
CA THR A 187 -4.33 8.63 -11.07
C THR A 187 -4.87 8.29 -12.46
N PRO A 188 -5.32 9.29 -13.25
CA PRO A 188 -5.34 9.15 -14.70
C PRO A 188 -4.01 8.53 -15.16
N ALA A 189 -4.07 7.63 -16.13
CA ALA A 189 -2.94 6.81 -16.58
C ALA A 189 -1.88 7.61 -17.37
N GLU A 190 -1.55 8.82 -16.93
CA GLU A 190 -0.58 9.70 -17.56
C GLU A 190 0.62 9.94 -16.64
N LEU A 191 1.82 9.85 -17.21
CA LEU A 191 3.08 10.20 -16.54
C LEU A 191 3.09 11.58 -15.87
N THR A 192 2.36 12.51 -16.47
CA THR A 192 2.25 13.90 -16.03
C THR A 192 1.70 14.01 -14.61
N ASP A 193 0.82 13.10 -14.20
CA ASP A 193 0.28 13.07 -12.83
C ASP A 193 1.34 12.63 -11.82
N PHE A 194 2.10 11.58 -12.12
CA PHE A 194 3.21 11.14 -11.27
C PHE A 194 4.28 12.24 -11.11
N GLN A 195 4.60 12.94 -12.21
CA GLN A 195 5.53 14.08 -12.17
C GLN A 195 4.97 15.23 -11.34
N THR A 196 3.70 15.57 -11.53
CA THR A 196 3.03 16.65 -10.80
C THR A 196 3.01 16.38 -9.30
N ILE A 197 2.65 15.17 -8.88
CA ILE A 197 2.63 14.76 -7.47
C ILE A 197 4.04 14.82 -6.90
N SER A 198 5.01 14.23 -7.60
CA SER A 198 6.41 14.22 -7.18
C SER A 198 6.96 15.64 -6.97
N GLU A 199 6.70 16.56 -7.90
CA GLU A 199 7.11 17.96 -7.79
C GLU A 199 6.41 18.73 -6.68
N ARG A 200 5.12 18.46 -6.42
CA ARG A 200 4.38 19.11 -5.34
C ARG A 200 4.90 18.66 -3.98
N VAL A 201 5.11 17.35 -3.82
CA VAL A 201 5.66 16.78 -2.59
C VAL A 201 7.07 17.31 -2.34
N ALA A 202 7.96 17.29 -3.34
CA ALA A 202 9.32 17.81 -3.19
C ALA A 202 9.39 19.29 -2.78
N ARG A 203 8.39 20.10 -3.18
CA ARG A 203 8.28 21.51 -2.77
C ARG A 203 7.75 21.72 -1.36
N ALA A 204 6.99 20.75 -0.83
CA ALA A 204 6.29 20.87 0.45
C ALA A 204 6.94 20.05 1.58
N GLU A 205 7.80 19.09 1.24
CA GLU A 205 8.39 18.10 2.15
C GLU A 205 9.04 18.73 3.40
N GLU A 206 9.87 19.77 3.22
CA GLU A 206 10.56 20.44 4.34
C GLU A 206 9.58 21.08 5.33
N ALA A 207 8.48 21.67 4.84
CA ALA A 207 7.48 22.27 5.72
C ALA A 207 6.64 21.19 6.43
N ILE A 208 6.25 20.12 5.72
CA ILE A 208 5.36 19.09 6.25
C ILE A 208 6.05 18.24 7.32
N LEU A 209 7.31 17.84 7.10
CA LEU A 209 8.07 17.04 8.07
C LEU A 209 8.21 17.78 9.42
N VAL A 210 8.45 19.09 9.39
CA VAL A 210 8.53 19.93 10.60
C VAL A 210 7.20 19.94 11.37
N TYR A 211 6.05 19.91 10.68
CA TYR A 211 4.74 19.83 11.35
C TYR A 211 4.44 18.45 11.95
N LYS A 212 4.88 17.35 11.31
CA LYS A 212 4.64 15.98 11.79
C LYS A 212 5.50 15.61 13.00
N ASP A 213 6.73 16.12 13.07
CA ASP A 213 7.64 15.84 14.20
C ASP A 213 7.24 16.52 15.52
N LEU A 214 6.50 17.64 15.47
CA LEU A 214 6.05 18.36 16.67
C LEU A 214 4.85 17.72 17.39
N ALA A 215 4.35 16.57 16.92
CA ALA A 215 3.14 15.94 17.43
C ALA A 215 3.34 14.66 18.27
N ARG A 216 4.59 14.25 18.58
CA ARG A 216 4.85 12.94 19.22
C ARG A 216 5.00 13.02 20.74
N LEU A 217 3.89 12.89 21.46
CA LEU A 217 3.86 12.39 22.85
C LEU A 217 3.35 10.94 22.85
N ASP A 218 3.96 10.04 23.62
CA ASP A 218 3.68 8.58 23.58
C ASP A 218 2.19 8.21 23.71
N ARG A 219 1.42 8.94 24.52
CA ARG A 219 -0.04 8.72 24.64
C ARG A 219 -0.79 9.03 23.35
N ALA A 220 -0.38 10.08 22.65
CA ALA A 220 -0.97 10.47 21.37
C ALA A 220 -0.61 9.46 20.27
N ILE A 221 0.57 8.82 20.34
CA ILE A 221 0.98 7.77 19.40
C ILE A 221 0.09 6.54 19.53
N GLY A 222 -0.18 6.07 20.76
CA GLY A 222 -1.03 4.90 20.99
C GLY A 222 -2.46 5.11 20.50
N ALA A 223 -3.06 6.27 20.80
CA ALA A 223 -4.40 6.61 20.35
C ALA A 223 -4.50 6.78 18.83
N HIS A 224 -3.55 7.49 18.23
CA HIS A 224 -3.48 7.67 16.78
C HIS A 224 -3.35 6.33 16.05
N ASN A 225 -2.42 5.47 16.46
CA ASN A 225 -2.23 4.15 15.85
C ASN A 225 -3.50 3.28 15.96
N ARG A 226 -4.22 3.37 17.08
CA ARG A 226 -5.51 2.68 17.24
C ARG A 226 -6.54 3.17 16.23
N LEU A 227 -6.73 4.49 16.09
CA LEU A 227 -7.66 5.07 15.12
C LEU A 227 -7.31 4.66 13.68
N VAL A 228 -6.04 4.74 13.32
CA VAL A 228 -5.54 4.35 12.00
C VAL A 228 -5.88 2.88 11.70
N ASN A 229 -5.56 1.97 12.63
CA ASN A 229 -5.84 0.54 12.47
C ASN A 229 -7.35 0.23 12.43
N LEU A 230 -8.15 0.92 13.26
CA LEU A 230 -9.60 0.75 13.29
C LEU A 230 -10.21 1.09 11.93
N VAL A 231 -9.87 2.27 11.38
CA VAL A 231 -10.39 2.71 10.06
C VAL A 231 -9.85 1.83 8.94
N ALA A 232 -8.56 1.48 8.97
CA ALA A 232 -7.96 0.59 7.98
C ALA A 232 -8.64 -0.77 7.92
N ASN A 233 -8.96 -1.36 9.08
CA ASN A 233 -9.71 -2.61 9.14
C ASN A 233 -11.10 -2.48 8.48
N ARG A 234 -11.83 -1.39 8.74
CA ARG A 234 -13.13 -1.14 8.10
C ARG A 234 -13.01 -1.00 6.58
N ILE A 235 -11.96 -0.33 6.09
CA ILE A 235 -11.65 -0.21 4.66
C ILE A 235 -11.39 -1.60 4.04
N SER A 236 -10.55 -2.42 4.68
CA SER A 236 -10.24 -3.77 4.20
C SER A 236 -11.48 -4.67 4.17
N VAL A 237 -12.33 -4.63 5.22
CA VAL A 237 -13.60 -5.38 5.27
C VAL A 237 -14.56 -4.97 4.15
N ALA A 238 -14.53 -3.70 3.75
CA ALA A 238 -15.30 -3.19 2.62
C ALA A 238 -14.70 -3.51 1.24
N GLY A 239 -13.56 -4.21 1.19
CA GLY A 239 -12.86 -4.59 -0.04
C GLY A 239 -11.94 -3.50 -0.62
N GLY A 240 -11.67 -2.43 0.12
CA GLY A 240 -10.67 -1.41 -0.23
C GLY A 240 -9.25 -1.79 0.21
N ILE A 241 -8.25 -1.08 -0.31
CA ILE A 241 -6.87 -1.18 0.18
C ILE A 241 -6.58 0.05 1.05
N PRO A 242 -6.36 -0.10 2.36
CA PRO A 242 -5.86 0.99 3.19
C PRO A 242 -4.40 1.30 2.84
N LYS A 243 -4.12 2.53 2.42
CA LYS A 243 -2.79 3.01 2.02
C LYS A 243 -2.34 4.14 2.91
N SER A 244 -1.06 4.22 3.24
CA SER A 244 -0.48 5.30 4.03
C SER A 244 0.92 5.64 3.53
N ASN A 245 1.43 6.79 3.92
CA ASN A 245 2.85 7.14 3.76
C ASN A 245 3.30 8.08 4.89
N GLN A 246 4.47 8.71 4.78
CA GLN A 246 4.93 9.61 5.83
C GLN A 246 4.12 10.89 5.91
N LEU A 247 3.41 11.29 4.86
CA LEU A 247 2.66 12.54 4.84
C LEU A 247 1.19 12.33 5.21
N ILE A 248 0.56 11.27 4.70
CA ILE A 248 -0.88 10.98 4.77
C ILE A 248 -1.11 9.78 5.68
N ASP A 249 -1.96 9.95 6.70
CA ASP A 249 -2.26 8.91 7.68
C ASP A 249 -2.95 7.71 7.03
N LEU A 250 -3.98 7.95 6.22
CA LEU A 250 -4.66 6.90 5.47
C LEU A 250 -5.34 7.43 4.21
N ALA A 251 -5.37 6.60 3.17
CA ALA A 251 -6.08 6.84 1.92
C ALA A 251 -6.67 5.51 1.40
N THR A 252 -7.79 5.59 0.68
CA THR A 252 -8.35 4.44 -0.06
C THR A 252 -9.18 4.91 -1.25
N SER A 253 -9.37 4.03 -2.23
CA SER A 253 -10.34 4.22 -3.32
C SER A 253 -11.37 3.08 -3.27
N ILE A 254 -12.64 3.43 -3.04
CA ILE A 254 -13.78 2.50 -3.04
C ILE A 254 -14.92 3.17 -3.79
N GLY A 255 -14.91 3.06 -5.12
CA GLY A 255 -15.80 3.80 -6.03
C GLY A 255 -15.47 5.30 -6.12
N GLU A 256 -15.14 5.92 -4.99
CA GLU A 256 -14.63 7.28 -4.86
C GLU A 256 -13.29 7.28 -4.09
N ASP A 257 -12.57 8.39 -4.16
CA ASP A 257 -11.31 8.58 -3.46
C ASP A 257 -11.53 9.19 -2.08
N PHE A 258 -10.87 8.63 -1.07
CA PHE A 258 -10.96 9.09 0.33
C PHE A 258 -9.57 9.35 0.91
N LEU A 259 -9.43 10.49 1.59
CA LEU A 259 -8.24 10.89 2.35
C LEU A 259 -8.64 11.09 3.81
N PHE A 260 -7.90 10.45 4.72
CA PHE A 260 -8.18 10.48 6.15
C PHE A 260 -7.04 11.15 6.91
N GLU A 261 -7.42 11.84 7.98
CA GLU A 261 -6.51 12.38 8.98
C GLU A 261 -6.97 11.96 10.37
N MET A 262 -6.06 11.46 11.20
CA MET A 262 -6.37 10.91 12.51
C MET A 262 -5.82 11.82 13.62
N LYS A 263 -6.71 12.40 14.42
CA LYS A 263 -6.33 13.28 15.54
C LYS A 263 -6.70 12.68 16.89
N SER A 264 -5.68 12.44 17.72
CA SER A 264 -5.89 12.25 19.16
C SER A 264 -6.32 13.58 19.79
N THR A 265 -7.51 13.57 20.39
CA THR A 265 -8.15 14.74 20.99
C THR A 265 -8.46 14.51 22.46
N ASN A 266 -8.48 15.60 23.23
CA ASN A 266 -8.99 15.69 24.59
C ASN A 266 -9.66 17.05 24.78
N ASN A 267 -10.37 17.24 25.88
CA ASN A 267 -11.12 18.47 26.19
C ASN A 267 -10.30 19.77 26.10
N GLY A 268 -8.96 19.69 26.24
CA GLY A 268 -8.07 20.84 26.17
C GLY A 268 -7.53 21.16 24.77
N ASN A 269 -7.61 20.24 23.80
CA ASN A 269 -6.96 20.40 22.50
C ASN A 269 -7.85 20.10 21.27
N THR A 270 -9.11 19.69 21.44
CA THR A 270 -10.02 19.35 20.33
C THR A 270 -10.03 20.42 19.24
N ARG A 271 -10.25 21.69 19.61
CA ARG A 271 -10.31 22.80 18.67
C ARG A 271 -9.03 23.01 17.86
N SER A 272 -7.86 22.91 18.50
CA SER A 272 -6.59 23.11 17.80
C SER A 272 -6.26 21.93 16.90
N GLN A 273 -6.58 20.71 17.32
CA GLN A 273 -6.39 19.50 16.51
C GLN A 273 -7.31 19.46 15.30
N VAL A 274 -8.60 19.78 15.46
CA VAL A 274 -9.54 19.86 14.34
C VAL A 274 -9.06 20.86 13.29
N ARG A 275 -8.63 22.05 13.71
CA ARG A 275 -8.10 23.07 12.79
C ARG A 275 -6.85 22.61 12.02
N ARG A 276 -5.94 21.89 12.70
CA ARG A 276 -4.77 21.30 12.04
C ARG A 276 -5.19 20.24 11.02
N GLY A 277 -6.12 19.37 11.40
CA GLY A 277 -6.63 18.32 10.52
C GLY A 277 -7.30 18.88 9.26
N ILE A 278 -8.08 19.96 9.36
CA ILE A 278 -8.63 20.66 8.19
C ILE A 278 -7.51 21.11 7.24
N SER A 279 -6.45 21.72 7.77
CA SER A 279 -5.33 22.21 6.96
C SER A 279 -4.62 21.06 6.26
N GLN A 280 -4.31 19.99 6.99
CA GLN A 280 -3.63 18.81 6.46
C GLN A 280 -4.46 18.10 5.39
N LEU A 281 -5.75 17.87 5.61
CA LEU A 281 -6.62 17.23 4.62
C LEU A 281 -6.68 18.03 3.30
N ASN A 282 -6.77 19.36 3.38
CA ASN A 282 -6.73 20.22 2.21
C ASN A 282 -5.37 20.18 1.50
N GLU A 283 -4.28 20.11 2.26
CA GLU A 283 -2.94 19.95 1.74
C GLU A 283 -2.76 18.60 1.04
N TYR A 284 -3.21 17.49 1.64
CA TYR A 284 -3.17 16.15 1.03
C TYR A 284 -3.89 16.12 -0.30
N ARG A 285 -5.06 16.76 -0.36
CA ARG A 285 -5.85 16.91 -1.59
C ARG A 285 -5.06 17.61 -2.69
N TYR A 286 -4.32 18.65 -2.32
CA TYR A 286 -3.44 19.38 -3.24
C TYR A 286 -2.24 18.53 -3.67
N LEU A 287 -1.52 17.91 -2.72
CA LEU A 287 -0.31 17.12 -2.99
C LEU A 287 -0.60 15.94 -3.92
N GLN A 288 -1.70 15.22 -3.67
CA GLN A 288 -2.10 14.05 -4.46
C GLN A 288 -2.82 14.43 -5.77
N ASN A 289 -2.98 15.72 -6.07
CA ASN A 289 -3.73 16.21 -7.23
C ASN A 289 -5.19 15.69 -7.31
N LYS A 290 -5.85 15.52 -6.15
CA LYS A 290 -7.19 14.90 -6.04
C LYS A 290 -8.28 15.87 -5.62
N LYS A 291 -8.61 16.84 -6.47
CA LYS A 291 -9.58 17.91 -6.14
C LYS A 291 -10.94 17.40 -5.65
N GLU A 292 -11.38 16.26 -6.19
CA GLU A 292 -12.67 15.63 -5.86
C GLU A 292 -12.57 14.56 -4.75
N ALA A 293 -11.40 14.36 -4.14
CA ALA A 293 -11.29 13.39 -3.04
C ALA A 293 -12.14 13.82 -1.84
N ASN A 294 -12.83 12.84 -1.27
CA ASN A 294 -13.58 12.99 -0.04
C ASN A 294 -12.62 13.08 1.15
N LEU A 295 -12.75 14.15 1.90
CA LEU A 295 -11.91 14.40 3.07
C LEU A 295 -12.63 13.92 4.33
N VAL A 296 -11.91 13.15 5.16
CA VAL A 296 -12.45 12.55 6.37
C VAL A 296 -11.53 12.86 7.55
N LEU A 297 -12.05 13.58 8.54
CA LEU A 297 -11.35 13.83 9.80
C LEU A 297 -11.85 12.82 10.84
N VAL A 298 -10.93 12.06 11.43
CA VAL A 298 -11.22 11.08 12.47
C VAL A 298 -10.62 11.56 13.78
N ILE A 299 -11.46 11.72 14.81
CA ILE A 299 -11.02 12.17 16.14
C ILE A 299 -11.25 11.10 17.21
N GLU A 300 -10.45 11.14 18.28
CA GLU A 300 -10.52 10.12 19.35
C GLU A 300 -11.79 10.21 20.20
N ASN A 301 -12.34 11.40 20.41
CA ASN A 301 -13.47 11.63 21.30
C ASN A 301 -14.54 12.49 20.62
N GLU A 302 -15.81 12.31 20.98
CA GLU A 302 -16.91 13.18 20.56
C GLU A 302 -16.60 14.66 20.88
N LEU A 303 -17.08 15.56 20.01
CA LEU A 303 -17.03 16.99 20.28
C LEU A 303 -17.81 17.34 21.55
N ASP A 304 -17.13 17.99 22.50
CA ASP A 304 -17.78 18.57 23.66
C ASP A 304 -18.81 19.65 23.27
N THR A 305 -19.70 20.00 24.21
CA THR A 305 -20.77 20.98 23.98
C THR A 305 -20.26 22.33 23.45
N SER A 306 -19.07 22.77 23.86
CA SER A 306 -18.50 24.05 23.42
C SER A 306 -17.95 24.01 21.98
N ASN A 307 -17.66 22.80 21.48
CA ASN A 307 -17.12 22.55 20.15
C ASN A 307 -18.13 21.90 19.19
N LYS A 308 -19.37 21.60 19.61
CA LYS A 308 -20.41 20.99 18.74
C LYS A 308 -20.66 21.73 17.43
N TRP A 309 -20.54 23.06 17.42
CA TRP A 309 -20.66 23.87 16.20
C TRP A 309 -19.65 23.49 15.10
N MET A 310 -18.53 22.83 15.46
CA MET A 310 -17.54 22.39 14.50
C MET A 310 -18.04 21.28 13.58
N LEU A 311 -19.03 20.49 14.01
CA LEU A 311 -19.64 19.47 13.17
C LEU A 311 -20.23 20.11 11.92
N ASP A 312 -21.11 21.09 12.09
CA ASP A 312 -21.76 21.80 10.99
C ASP A 312 -20.72 22.55 10.13
N TYR A 313 -19.75 23.21 10.78
CA TYR A 313 -18.66 23.89 10.07
C TYR A 313 -17.84 22.93 9.19
N LEU A 314 -17.50 21.74 9.68
CA LEU A 314 -16.74 20.76 8.91
C LEU A 314 -17.58 20.19 7.76
N GLU A 315 -18.77 19.69 8.06
CA GLU A 315 -19.56 18.94 7.09
C GLU A 315 -20.23 19.84 6.06
N SER A 316 -20.81 20.97 6.49
CA SER A 316 -21.56 21.87 5.60
C SER A 316 -20.65 22.90 4.93
N ASP A 317 -19.76 23.56 5.68
CA ASP A 317 -18.98 24.67 5.13
C ASP A 317 -17.67 24.20 4.47
N GLN A 318 -17.02 23.17 5.03
CA GLN A 318 -15.73 22.67 4.52
C GLN A 318 -15.87 21.41 3.66
N GLY A 319 -17.03 20.73 3.68
CA GLY A 319 -17.23 19.46 2.98
C GLY A 319 -16.37 18.31 3.51
N ILE A 320 -15.93 18.40 4.77
CA ILE A 320 -15.10 17.40 5.45
C ILE A 320 -16.02 16.55 6.34
N ALA A 321 -16.04 15.25 6.11
CA ALA A 321 -16.77 14.31 6.96
C ALA A 321 -16.08 14.20 8.33
N LEU A 322 -16.84 14.28 9.43
CA LEU A 322 -16.31 14.09 10.77
C LEU A 322 -16.75 12.73 11.33
N ILE A 323 -15.78 11.98 11.85
CA ILE A 323 -15.98 10.71 12.55
C ILE A 323 -15.30 10.82 13.91
N TRP A 324 -15.89 10.22 14.95
CA TRP A 324 -15.22 10.02 16.23
C TRP A 324 -15.30 8.57 16.70
N ASP A 325 -14.29 8.17 17.46
CA ASP A 325 -14.25 6.88 18.15
C ASP A 325 -15.06 6.95 19.46
N GLY A 326 -15.73 5.85 19.78
CA GLY A 326 -16.57 5.64 20.95
C GLY A 326 -16.50 4.18 21.39
N ASP A 327 -15.36 3.78 21.94
CA ASP A 327 -15.04 2.41 22.36
C ASP A 327 -14.98 1.41 21.18
N ASP A 328 -14.13 1.68 20.20
CA ASP A 328 -13.93 0.89 18.96
C ASP A 328 -15.14 0.89 18.02
N LEU A 329 -16.13 1.75 18.30
CA LEU A 329 -17.24 2.09 17.42
C LEU A 329 -17.02 3.46 16.81
N LEU A 330 -17.16 3.54 15.49
CA LEU A 330 -17.03 4.80 14.77
C LEU A 330 -18.41 5.47 14.65
N HIS A 331 -18.54 6.64 15.26
CA HIS A 331 -19.77 7.44 15.26
C HIS A 331 -19.68 8.59 14.26
N ALA A 332 -20.82 8.97 13.67
CA ALA A 332 -20.91 10.12 12.79
C ALA A 332 -22.33 10.65 12.63
N SER A 333 -22.45 11.88 12.09
CA SER A 333 -23.74 12.46 11.69
C SER A 333 -24.47 11.61 10.64
N GLU A 334 -25.78 11.77 10.50
CA GLU A 334 -26.55 11.11 9.44
C GLU A 334 -25.98 11.37 8.04
N ALA A 335 -25.56 12.61 7.76
CA ALA A 335 -24.98 13.00 6.48
C ALA A 335 -23.66 12.25 6.21
N THR A 336 -22.76 12.19 7.18
CA THR A 336 -21.49 11.47 7.05
C THR A 336 -21.72 9.96 6.92
N ARG A 337 -22.70 9.39 7.64
CA ARG A 337 -23.04 7.96 7.52
C ARG A 337 -23.56 7.59 6.14
N ALA A 338 -24.39 8.45 5.54
CA ALA A 338 -24.86 8.24 4.17
C ALA A 338 -23.72 8.31 3.15
N LYS A 339 -22.72 9.15 3.39
CA LYS A 339 -21.54 9.33 2.53
C LYS A 339 -20.51 8.21 2.68
N LEU A 340 -20.37 7.63 3.87
CA LEU A 340 -19.36 6.63 4.21
C LEU A 340 -19.97 5.30 4.69
N PRO A 341 -20.90 4.68 3.93
CA PRO A 341 -21.61 3.49 4.39
C PRO A 341 -20.67 2.30 4.63
N PHE A 342 -19.53 2.26 3.94
CA PHE A 342 -18.53 1.20 4.02
C PHE A 342 -17.79 1.14 5.36
N LEU A 343 -17.81 2.21 6.16
CA LEU A 343 -17.14 2.24 7.47
C LEU A 343 -17.99 1.64 8.61
N GLY A 344 -19.26 1.30 8.36
CA GLY A 344 -20.14 0.73 9.39
C GLY A 344 -20.43 1.69 10.55
N LEU A 345 -20.60 2.97 10.22
CA LEU A 345 -20.74 4.06 11.18
C LEU A 345 -22.07 4.01 11.94
N VAL A 346 -22.02 4.32 13.25
CA VAL A 346 -23.18 4.36 14.15
C VAL A 346 -23.63 5.81 14.45
N PRO A 347 -24.90 6.03 14.84
CA PRO A 347 -25.40 7.37 15.13
C PRO A 347 -24.72 8.07 16.31
#